data_AF-A0A382RWF0-F1
#
_entry.id   AF-A0A382RWF0-F1
#
_cell.length_a   1.000
_cell.length_b   1.000
_cell.length_c   1.000
_cell.angle_alpha   90.00
_cell.angle_beta   90.00
_cell.angle_gamma   90.00
#
_symmetry.space_group_name_H-M   'P 1'
#
loop_
_entity.id
_entity.type
_entity.pdbx_description
1 polymer ?
#
loop_
_entity_poly.entity_id
_entity_poly.type
_entity_poly.pdbx_seq_one_letter_code
_entity_poly.pdbx_strand_id
1 'polypeptide(L)'
;MVKAAVLYETNQPLVIEDVEQDPPKAGEVRVNTGAAGLCASDIHIMHGTAAMALPVVLGHEGAGTVAEVGPGVTSVKAGDRCILSFVSN
;
A
#
# COMPACT_ATOMS: atom_id res chain seq x y z
N MET A 1 -4.25 -13.97 -1.78
CA MET A 1 -4.35 -13.26 -3.06
C MET A 1 -5.10 -11.96 -2.87
N VAL A 2 -4.53 -10.84 -3.29
CA VAL A 2 -5.17 -9.52 -3.34
C VAL A 2 -4.89 -8.90 -4.70
N LYS A 3 -5.87 -8.17 -5.25
CA LYS A 3 -5.68 -7.46 -6.52
C LYS A 3 -4.90 -6.17 -6.29
N ALA A 4 -3.83 -5.96 -7.05
CA ALA A 4 -2.95 -4.80 -6.93
C ALA A 4 -2.62 -4.20 -8.31
N ALA A 5 -2.19 -2.94 -8.31
CA ALA A 5 -1.63 -2.26 -9.48
C ALA A 5 -0.10 -2.22 -9.36
N VAL A 6 0.59 -2.96 -10.22
CA VAL A 6 2.04 -3.16 -10.15
C VAL A 6 2.74 -2.42 -11.28
N LEU A 7 3.77 -1.65 -10.93
CA LEU A 7 4.71 -1.05 -11.87
C LEU A 7 5.95 -1.95 -11.97
N TYR A 8 6.17 -2.56 -13.13
CA TYR A 8 7.33 -3.40 -13.39
C TYR A 8 8.55 -2.61 -13.88
N GLU A 9 8.31 -1.64 -14.76
CA GLU A 9 9.33 -0.79 -15.37
C GLU A 9 8.80 0.64 -15.48
N THR A 10 9.69 1.63 -15.47
CA THR A 10 9.29 3.03 -15.71
C THR A 10 8.80 3.20 -17.15
N ASN A 11 7.92 4.18 -17.37
CA ASN A 11 7.29 4.49 -18.65
C ASN A 11 6.44 3.35 -19.24
N GLN A 12 6.02 2.39 -18.41
CA GLN A 12 5.05 1.36 -18.75
C GLN A 12 3.74 1.58 -17.96
N PRO A 13 2.59 1.12 -18.49
CA PRO A 13 1.35 1.15 -17.74
C PRO A 13 1.42 0.23 -16.51
N LEU A 14 0.63 0.54 -15.48
CA LEU A 14 0.43 -0.36 -14.35
C LEU A 14 -0.29 -1.63 -14.82
N VAL A 15 0.17 -2.77 -14.31
CA VAL A 15 -0.48 -4.07 -14.53
C VAL A 15 -1.39 -4.36 -13.34
N ILE A 16 -2.65 -4.67 -13.61
CA ILE A 16 -3.60 -5.11 -12.57
C ILE A 16 -3.56 -6.62 -12.48
N GLU A 17 -3.06 -7.14 -11.35
CA GLU A 17 -2.89 -8.58 -11.14
C GLU A 17 -3.15 -8.98 -9.69
N ASP A 18 -3.28 -10.28 -9.45
CA ASP A 18 -3.38 -10.84 -8.12
C ASP A 18 -1.97 -11.11 -7.55
N VAL A 19 -1.71 -10.60 -6.35
CA VAL A 19 -0.45 -10.81 -5.62
C VAL A 19 -0.68 -11.54 -4.31
N GLU A 20 0.35 -12.23 -3.84
CA GLU A 20 0.36 -12.82 -2.50
C GLU A 20 0.80 -11.77 -1.47
N GLN A 21 0.11 -11.74 -0.34
CA GLN A 21 0.46 -10.89 0.78
C GLN A 21 0.54 -11.79 2.02
N ASP A 22 1.71 -11.80 2.65
CA ASP A 22 1.93 -12.48 3.92
C ASP A 22 1.03 -11.91 5.03
N PRO A 23 0.65 -12.72 6.03
CA PRO A 23 -0.03 -12.21 7.23
C PRO A 23 0.84 -11.18 7.98
N PRO A 24 0.22 -10.24 8.73
CA PRO A 24 0.96 -9.21 9.44
C PRO A 24 1.89 -9.80 10.50
N LYS A 25 3.15 -9.36 10.51
CA LYS A 25 4.16 -9.71 11.51
C LYS A 25 4.04 -8.83 12.76
N ALA A 26 4.92 -9.02 13.73
CA ALA A 26 4.93 -8.20 14.95
C ALA A 26 5.05 -6.70 14.62
N GLY A 27 4.15 -5.89 15.18
CA GLY A 27 4.07 -4.44 14.93
C GLY A 27 3.40 -4.04 13.61
N GLU A 28 3.00 -4.98 12.76
CA GLU A 28 2.36 -4.70 11.47
C GLU A 28 0.83 -4.78 11.55
N VAL A 29 0.16 -4.11 10.61
CA VAL A 29 -1.29 -4.10 10.49
C VAL A 29 -1.67 -4.39 9.04
N ARG A 30 -2.61 -5.31 8.82
CA ARG A 30 -3.25 -5.51 7.52
C ARG A 30 -4.49 -4.65 7.42
N VAL A 31 -4.62 -3.92 6.31
CA VAL A 31 -5.73 -3.01 6.04
C VAL A 31 -6.46 -3.47 4.78
N ASN A 32 -7.78 -3.56 4.87
CA ASN A 32 -8.64 -3.63 3.69
C ASN A 32 -8.80 -2.21 3.15
N THR A 33 -8.04 -1.88 2.10
CA THR A 33 -8.10 -0.58 1.45
C THR A 33 -9.48 -0.35 0.84
N GLY A 34 -10.16 0.73 1.24
CA GLY A 34 -11.46 1.11 0.69
C GLY A 34 -11.32 2.09 -0.48
N ALA A 35 -10.38 3.03 -0.36
CA ALA A 35 -10.04 3.99 -1.41
C ALA A 35 -8.58 4.40 -1.31
N ALA A 36 -7.98 4.79 -2.44
CA ALA A 36 -6.67 5.41 -2.49
C ALA A 36 -6.69 6.58 -3.48
N GLY A 37 -6.07 7.70 -3.09
CA GLY A 37 -5.78 8.81 -3.98
C GLY A 37 -4.65 8.48 -4.95
N LEU A 38 -4.65 9.16 -6.10
CA LEU A 38 -3.51 9.16 -7.03
C LEU A 38 -2.84 10.53 -6.93
N CYS A 39 -1.60 10.54 -6.48
CA CYS A 39 -0.82 11.76 -6.33
C CYS A 39 0.16 11.92 -7.50
N ALA A 40 0.60 13.16 -7.74
CA ALA A 40 1.61 13.44 -8.75
C ALA A 40 2.95 12.72 -8.45
N SER A 41 3.26 12.44 -7.18
CA SER A 41 4.42 11.66 -6.77
C SER A 41 4.38 10.20 -7.25
N ASP A 42 3.21 9.57 -7.33
CA ASP A 42 3.09 8.24 -7.92
C ASP A 42 3.46 8.30 -9.42
N ILE A 43 3.00 9.34 -10.12
CA ILE A 43 3.33 9.59 -11.54
C ILE A 43 4.83 9.86 -11.72
N HIS A 44 5.46 10.57 -10.78
CA HIS A 44 6.90 10.82 -10.83
C HIS A 44 7.71 9.51 -10.79
N ILE A 45 7.26 8.52 -10.02
CA ILE A 45 7.86 7.18 -9.98
C ILE A 45 7.58 6.44 -11.29
N MET A 46 6.34 6.48 -11.78
CA MET A 46 5.96 5.85 -13.06
C MET A 46 6.81 6.36 -14.23
N HIS A 47 7.13 7.65 -14.28
CA HIS A 47 7.97 8.23 -15.34
C HIS A 47 9.49 8.17 -15.03
N GLY A 48 9.90 7.64 -13.88
CA GLY A 48 11.31 7.56 -13.48
C GLY A 48 11.95 8.91 -13.12
N THR A 49 11.15 9.96 -12.92
CA THR A 49 11.62 11.26 -12.41
C THR A 49 11.84 11.26 -10.89
N ALA A 50 11.30 10.25 -10.20
CA ALA A 50 11.64 9.85 -8.84
C ALA A 50 12.00 8.36 -8.84
N ALA A 51 12.94 7.96 -7.99
CA ALA A 51 13.42 6.59 -7.95
C ALA A 51 12.71 5.77 -6.86
N MET A 52 12.27 4.56 -7.21
CA MET A 52 11.82 3.53 -6.29
C MET A 52 12.30 2.17 -6.82
N ALA A 53 12.53 1.20 -5.94
CA ALA A 53 12.89 -0.15 -6.35
C ALA A 53 11.71 -0.81 -7.07
N LEU A 54 11.96 -1.39 -8.25
CA LEU A 54 10.95 -2.08 -9.06
C LEU A 54 11.15 -3.60 -9.00
N PRO A 55 10.08 -4.42 -9.11
CA PRO A 55 8.67 -4.02 -9.27
C PRO A 55 8.08 -3.45 -7.98
N VAL A 56 7.05 -2.60 -8.10
CA VAL A 56 6.42 -1.92 -6.96
C VAL A 56 4.91 -1.80 -7.08
N VAL A 57 4.20 -1.95 -5.96
CA VAL A 57 2.80 -1.51 -5.80
C VAL A 57 2.83 -0.05 -5.32
N LEU A 58 2.33 0.87 -6.16
CA LEU A 58 2.29 2.31 -5.86
C LEU A 58 1.12 2.68 -4.92
N GLY A 59 1.03 3.97 -4.58
CA GLY A 59 -0.03 4.54 -3.78
C GLY A 59 0.37 4.73 -2.32
N HIS A 60 0.18 5.95 -1.82
CA HIS A 60 0.52 6.36 -0.45
C HIS A 60 -0.57 7.22 0.20
N GLU A 61 -1.71 7.39 -0.48
CA GLU A 61 -2.86 8.18 -0.02
C GLU A 61 -4.08 7.26 0.22
N GLY A 62 -3.89 6.23 1.05
CA GLY A 62 -4.91 5.20 1.29
C GLY A 62 -5.79 5.47 2.52
N ALA A 63 -7.05 5.04 2.45
CA ALA A 63 -7.94 4.93 3.60
C ALA A 63 -8.71 3.60 3.56
N GLY A 64 -8.96 3.03 4.73
CA GLY A 64 -9.58 1.71 4.80
C GLY A 64 -9.98 1.29 6.20
N THR A 65 -10.11 -0.02 6.37
CA THR A 65 -10.47 -0.65 7.64
C THR A 65 -9.40 -1.66 8.02
N VAL A 66 -8.94 -1.61 9.27
CA VAL A 66 -8.01 -2.59 9.82
C VAL A 66 -8.66 -3.97 9.75
N ALA A 67 -8.05 -4.88 9.01
CA ALA A 67 -8.52 -6.24 8.83
C ALA A 67 -7.94 -7.18 9.90
N GLU A 68 -6.64 -7.03 10.18
CA GLU A 68 -5.89 -7.89 11.09
C GLU A 68 -4.73 -7.09 11.69
N VAL A 69 -4.37 -7.38 12.95
CA VAL A 69 -3.22 -6.78 13.64
C VAL A 69 -2.24 -7.87 14.02
N GLY A 70 -0.95 -7.62 13.80
CA GLY A 70 0.10 -8.51 14.23
C GLY A 70 0.42 -8.38 15.73
N PRO A 71 1.24 -9.29 16.28
CA PRO A 71 1.61 -9.25 17.70
C PRO A 71 2.20 -7.91 18.14
N GLY A 72 1.80 -7.44 19.34
CA GLY A 72 2.35 -6.23 19.95
C GLY A 72 1.76 -4.90 19.45
N VAL A 73 0.88 -4.91 18.44
CA VAL A 73 0.11 -3.72 18.05
C VAL A 73 -0.91 -3.39 19.15
N THR A 74 -0.87 -2.16 19.66
CA THR A 74 -1.76 -1.67 20.72
C THR A 74 -2.52 -0.39 20.36
N SER A 75 -2.15 0.27 19.26
CA SER A 75 -2.70 1.56 18.85
C SER A 75 -4.02 1.45 18.08
N VAL A 76 -4.28 0.30 17.44
CA VAL A 76 -5.49 0.01 16.64
C VAL A 76 -5.91 -1.45 16.80
N LYS A 77 -7.15 -1.77 16.41
CA LYS A 77 -7.68 -3.15 16.35
C LYS A 77 -8.47 -3.40 15.07
N ALA A 78 -8.71 -4.67 14.75
CA ALA A 78 -9.58 -5.07 13.65
C ALA A 78 -10.95 -4.36 13.71
N GLY A 79 -11.42 -3.86 12.58
CA GLY A 79 -12.65 -3.07 12.43
C GLY A 79 -12.46 -1.55 12.54
N ASP A 80 -11.32 -1.06 13.04
CA ASP A 80 -11.07 0.38 13.11
C ASP A 80 -10.89 0.97 11.70
N ARG A 81 -11.42 2.18 11.47
CA ARG A 81 -11.14 2.94 10.26
C ARG A 81 -9.81 3.65 10.40
N CYS A 82 -8.98 3.62 9.36
CA CYS A 82 -7.66 4.23 9.37
C CYS A 82 -7.35 4.95 8.05
N ILE A 83 -6.36 5.85 8.14
CA ILE A 83 -5.69 6.48 7.00
C ILE A 83 -4.25 5.96 7.02
N LEU A 84 -3.69 5.70 5.84
CA LEU A 84 -2.29 5.34 5.67
C LEU A 84 -1.47 6.62 5.58
N SER A 85 -0.63 6.88 6.58
CA SER A 85 0.28 8.02 6.56
C SER A 85 1.61 7.62 5.92
N PHE A 86 2.08 8.43 4.98
CA PHE A 86 3.43 8.29 4.41
C PHE A 86 4.53 8.71 5.40
N VAL A 87 4.18 9.54 6.39
CA VAL A 87 5.10 10.00 7.44
C VAL A 87 4.89 9.16 8.69
N SER A 88 5.99 8.69 9.29
CA SER A 88 5.96 7.97 10.57
C SER A 88 5.53 8.88 11.71
N ASN A 89 4.74 8.34 12.64
CA ASN A 89 4.50 8.95 13.96
C ASN A 89 5.71 8.80 14.88
#